data_AF-A0A7C2P924-F1
#
_entry.id   AF-A0A7C2P924-F1
#
_cell.length_a   1.000
_cell.length_b   1.000
_cell.length_c   1.000
_cell.angle_alpha   90.00
_cell.angle_beta   90.00
_cell.angle_gamma   90.00
#
_symmetry.space_group_name_H-M   'P 1'
#
loop_
_entity.id
_entity.type
_entity.pdbx_description
1 polymer ?
#
loop_
_entity_poly.entity_id
_entity_poly.type
_entity_poly.pdbx_seq_one_letter_code
_entity_poly.pdbx_strand_id
1 'polypeptide(L)'
;MACLPARAALLARAVEAMARRPEVEAHVEPLEPAFKERVARLRLEIERDRPAKQCPACAARVLPGDRFCVRCGEALASACPSCGAPMGERDRFCAECGRELAPATRAFWLTRG
;
A
#
# COMPACT_ATOMS: atom_id res chain seq x y z
N MET A 1 30.40 2.31 -51.63
CA MET A 1 31.17 3.53 -51.29
C MET A 1 30.26 4.73 -51.52
N ALA A 2 29.88 5.59 -50.59
CA ALA A 2 29.89 5.62 -49.13
C ALA A 2 28.62 6.39 -48.73
N CYS A 3 27.74 5.80 -47.92
CA CYS A 3 26.76 6.56 -47.13
C CYS A 3 26.84 6.17 -45.63
N LEU A 4 27.99 5.63 -45.23
CA LEU A 4 28.43 5.52 -43.83
C LEU A 4 28.34 6.87 -43.09
N PRO A 5 28.76 8.02 -43.65
CA PRO A 5 28.63 9.30 -42.94
C PRO A 5 27.16 9.73 -42.78
N ALA A 6 26.31 9.47 -43.78
CA ALA A 6 24.88 9.82 -43.69
C ALA A 6 24.13 8.95 -42.68
N ARG A 7 24.41 7.63 -42.64
CA ARG A 7 23.83 6.73 -41.64
C ARG A 7 24.32 7.06 -40.23
N ALA A 8 25.62 7.35 -40.07
CA ALA A 8 26.18 7.78 -38.79
C ALA A 8 25.55 9.10 -38.31
N ALA A 9 25.35 10.07 -39.21
CA ALA A 9 24.69 11.34 -38.90
C ALA A 9 23.21 11.13 -38.52
N LEU A 10 22.48 10.24 -39.20
CA LEU A 10 21.11 9.90 -38.86
C LEU A 10 21.00 9.23 -37.48
N LEU A 11 21.90 8.30 -37.17
CA LEU A 11 21.95 7.66 -35.86
C LEU A 11 22.33 8.64 -34.75
N ALA A 12 23.30 9.53 -34.99
CA ALA A 12 23.67 10.58 -34.04
C ALA A 12 22.48 11.51 -33.76
N ARG A 13 21.76 11.96 -34.80
CA ARG A 13 20.55 12.78 -34.65
C ARG A 13 19.43 12.05 -33.92
N ALA A 14 19.26 10.74 -34.15
CA ALA A 14 18.28 9.92 -33.45
C ALA A 14 18.63 9.74 -31.96
N VAL A 15 19.90 9.48 -31.64
CA VAL A 15 20.40 9.41 -30.25
C VAL A 15 20.19 10.75 -29.54
N GLU A 16 20.48 11.85 -30.22
CA GLU A 16 20.29 13.19 -29.66
C GLU A 16 18.80 13.55 -29.51
N ALA A 17 17.92 13.09 -30.40
CA ALA A 17 16.47 13.22 -30.24
C ALA A 17 15.92 12.36 -29.09
N MET A 18 16.48 11.16 -28.88
CA MET A 18 16.13 10.30 -27.75
C MET A 18 16.65 10.85 -26.41
N ALA A 19 17.84 11.44 -26.39
CA ALA A 19 18.42 12.11 -25.22
C ALA A 19 17.72 13.44 -24.90
N ARG A 20 17.12 14.10 -25.90
CA ARG A 20 16.26 15.28 -25.75
C ARG A 20 14.80 14.94 -25.44
N ARG A 21 14.46 13.67 -25.17
CA ARG A 21 13.18 13.40 -24.51
C ARG A 21 13.23 14.13 -23.18
N PRO A 22 12.38 15.15 -22.96
CA PRO A 22 12.32 15.76 -21.64
C PRO A 22 12.00 14.61 -20.70
N GLU A 23 12.92 14.36 -19.79
CA GLU A 23 12.74 13.42 -18.71
C GLU A 23 11.35 13.66 -18.15
N VAL A 24 10.63 12.59 -17.82
CA VAL A 24 9.31 12.66 -17.16
C VAL A 24 9.40 13.47 -15.83
N GLU A 25 10.60 13.85 -15.40
CA GLU A 25 10.95 14.89 -14.43
C GLU A 25 10.33 16.28 -14.70
N ALA A 26 10.21 16.72 -15.96
CA ALA A 26 9.94 18.15 -16.27
C ALA A 26 8.49 18.61 -16.03
N HIS A 27 7.53 17.68 -15.87
CA HIS A 27 6.16 18.00 -15.50
C HIS A 27 5.81 17.63 -14.07
N VAL A 28 6.77 17.17 -13.27
CA VAL A 28 6.63 17.17 -11.80
C VAL A 28 7.01 18.57 -11.30
N GLU A 29 6.33 19.58 -11.84
CA GLU A 29 6.25 20.88 -11.18
C GLU A 29 5.90 20.59 -9.71
N PRO A 30 6.65 21.12 -8.74
CA PRO A 30 6.70 20.59 -7.38
C PRO A 30 5.36 20.87 -6.70
N LEU A 31 4.36 20.00 -6.93
CA LEU A 31 3.00 20.00 -6.38
C LEU A 31 2.84 21.21 -5.48
N GLU A 32 2.42 22.35 -6.06
CA GLU A 32 2.57 23.70 -5.52
C GLU A 32 2.54 23.72 -3.99
N PRO A 33 3.38 24.49 -3.28
CA PRO A 33 3.52 24.44 -1.81
C PRO A 33 2.23 24.20 -1.02
N ALA A 34 1.09 24.77 -1.46
CA ALA A 34 -0.25 24.50 -0.95
C ALA A 34 -0.72 23.03 -1.03
N PHE A 35 -0.48 22.31 -2.12
CA PHE A 35 -0.77 20.87 -2.24
C PHE A 35 0.07 20.05 -1.26
N LYS A 36 1.38 20.30 -1.19
CA LYS A 36 2.27 19.62 -0.24
C LYS A 36 1.84 19.89 1.21
N GLU A 37 1.49 21.14 1.52
CA GLU A 37 0.98 21.51 2.84
C GLU A 37 -0.37 20.84 3.13
N ARG A 38 -1.29 20.82 2.17
CA ARG A 38 -2.58 20.12 2.31
C ARG A 38 -2.39 18.64 2.55
N VAL A 39 -1.49 17.97 1.81
CA VAL A 39 -1.18 16.55 2.04
C VAL A 39 -0.52 16.34 3.40
N ALA A 40 0.40 17.21 3.82
CA ALA A 40 1.03 17.13 5.14
C ALA A 40 -0.01 17.25 6.27
N ARG A 41 -0.96 18.21 6.14
CA ARG A 41 -2.07 18.39 7.07
C ARG A 41 -2.96 17.16 7.14
N LEU A 42 -3.39 16.64 5.98
CA LEU A 42 -4.22 15.43 5.92
C LEU A 42 -3.52 14.21 6.54
N ARG A 43 -2.20 14.07 6.36
CA ARG A 43 -1.43 13.00 7.02
C ARG A 43 -1.47 13.11 8.55
N LEU A 44 -1.33 14.32 9.09
CA LEU A 44 -1.41 14.54 10.54
C LEU A 44 -2.82 14.25 11.08
N GLU A 45 -3.86 14.66 10.35
CA GLU A 45 -5.26 14.37 10.70
C GLU A 45 -5.53 12.86 10.71
N ILE A 46 -5.13 12.15 9.64
CA ILE A 46 -5.26 10.70 9.54
C ILE A 46 -4.51 10.01 10.70
N GLU A 47 -3.30 10.44 11.04
CA GLU A 47 -2.53 9.84 12.13
C GLU A 47 -3.19 10.06 13.50
N ARG A 48 -3.71 11.27 13.74
CA ARG A 48 -4.42 11.62 14.98
C ARG A 48 -5.69 10.79 15.15
N ASP A 49 -6.47 10.68 14.08
CA ASP A 49 -7.79 10.04 14.11
C ASP A 49 -7.72 8.53 13.83
N ARG A 50 -6.51 7.99 13.55
CA ARG A 50 -6.29 6.56 13.35
C ARG A 50 -6.75 5.81 14.59
N PRO A 51 -7.75 4.91 14.47
CA PRO A 51 -8.20 4.13 15.62
C PRO A 51 -7.04 3.27 16.11
N ALA A 52 -7.02 2.98 17.41
CA ALA A 52 -6.05 2.08 18.01
C ALA A 52 -6.76 1.18 19.01
N LYS A 53 -6.27 -0.06 19.15
CA LYS A 53 -6.72 -0.99 20.18
C LYS A 53 -5.56 -1.32 21.12
N GLN A 54 -5.86 -2.01 22.22
CA GLN A 54 -4.82 -2.52 23.13
C GLN A 54 -4.50 -3.97 22.77
N CYS A 55 -3.22 -4.31 22.82
CA CYS A 55 -2.78 -5.70 22.74
C CYS A 55 -3.40 -6.50 23.89
N PRO A 56 -4.07 -7.63 23.62
CA PRO A 56 -4.72 -8.42 24.67
C PRO A 56 -3.73 -9.06 25.66
N ALA A 57 -2.48 -9.27 25.24
CA ALA A 57 -1.46 -9.90 26.09
C ALA A 57 -0.71 -8.90 26.98
N CYS A 58 -0.38 -7.70 26.48
CA CYS A 58 0.50 -6.77 27.20
C CYS A 58 -0.02 -5.33 27.31
N ALA A 59 -1.27 -5.08 26.90
CA ALA A 59 -1.95 -3.78 26.90
C ALA A 59 -1.25 -2.65 26.12
N ALA A 60 -0.25 -2.95 25.29
CA ALA A 60 0.39 -1.96 24.43
C ALA A 60 -0.59 -1.43 23.39
N ARG A 61 -0.45 -0.16 22.99
CA ARG A 61 -1.20 0.41 21.87
C ARG A 61 -0.79 -0.29 20.56
N VAL A 62 -1.77 -0.78 19.81
CA VAL A 62 -1.60 -1.41 18.50
C VAL A 62 -2.57 -0.81 17.50
N LEU A 63 -2.15 -0.73 16.24
CA LEU A 63 -2.93 -0.12 15.16
C LEU A 63 -3.75 -1.19 14.42
N PRO A 64 -4.88 -0.80 13.79
CA PRO A 64 -5.60 -1.66 12.86
C PRO A 64 -4.68 -2.11 11.73
N GLY A 65 -4.68 -3.40 11.44
CA GLY A 65 -3.82 -4.00 10.44
C GLY A 65 -2.46 -4.48 10.95
N ASP A 66 -2.06 -4.14 12.17
CA ASP A 66 -0.87 -4.76 12.79
C ASP A 66 -1.10 -6.27 12.90
N ARG A 67 -0.15 -7.06 12.38
CA ARG A 67 -0.20 -8.53 12.44
C ARG A 67 0.32 -9.07 13.77
N PHE A 68 1.26 -8.37 14.39
CA PHE A 68 1.90 -8.75 15.65
C PHE A 68 2.10 -7.51 16.53
N CYS A 69 2.09 -7.71 17.85
CA CYS A 69 2.41 -6.65 18.80
C CYS A 69 3.92 -6.37 18.79
N VAL A 70 4.32 -5.14 18.46
CA VAL A 70 5.74 -4.73 18.46
C VAL A 70 6.41 -4.78 19.83
N ARG A 71 5.63 -4.80 20.93
CA ARG A 71 6.15 -4.83 22.30
C ARG A 71 6.37 -6.25 22.83
N CYS A 72 5.48 -7.19 22.53
CA CYS A 72 5.52 -8.55 23.12
C CYS A 72 5.50 -9.69 22.10
N GLY A 73 5.30 -9.42 20.81
CA GLY A 73 5.26 -10.43 19.75
C GLY A 73 3.93 -11.17 19.59
N GLU A 74 2.92 -10.89 20.43
CA GLU A 74 1.60 -11.54 20.34
C GLU A 74 0.98 -11.37 18.94
N ALA A 75 0.41 -12.45 18.40
CA ALA A 75 -0.28 -12.40 17.12
C ALA A 75 -1.62 -11.68 17.27
N LEU A 76 -1.82 -10.64 16.46
CA LEU A 76 -3.03 -9.81 16.48
C LEU A 76 -3.96 -10.12 15.30
N ALA A 77 -3.40 -10.68 14.22
CA ALA A 77 -4.14 -11.19 13.09
C ALA A 77 -4.76 -12.55 13.42
N SER A 78 -5.98 -12.79 12.93
CA SER A 78 -6.56 -14.13 12.95
C SER A 78 -5.79 -15.04 11.99
N ALA A 79 -5.74 -16.34 12.29
CA ALA A 79 -5.10 -17.34 11.42
C ALA A 79 -6.14 -18.14 10.64
N CYS A 80 -5.82 -18.50 9.40
CA CYS A 80 -6.69 -19.33 8.58
C CYS A 80 -6.94 -20.67 9.27
N PRO A 81 -8.20 -21.08 9.47
CA PRO A 81 -8.50 -22.33 10.16
C PRO A 81 -8.04 -23.58 9.40
N SER A 82 -7.67 -23.45 8.13
CA SER A 82 -7.26 -24.56 7.27
C SER A 82 -5.76 -24.69 7.07
N CYS A 83 -5.01 -23.58 7.11
CA CYS A 83 -3.57 -23.61 6.84
C CYS A 83 -2.74 -22.79 7.84
N GLY A 84 -3.36 -22.08 8.79
CA GLY A 84 -2.67 -21.26 9.78
C GLY A 84 -2.11 -19.93 9.26
N ALA A 85 -2.25 -19.62 7.96
CA ALA A 85 -1.76 -18.36 7.40
C ALA A 85 -2.44 -17.13 8.03
N PRO A 86 -1.72 -16.02 8.26
CA PRO A 86 -2.30 -14.81 8.84
C PRO A 86 -3.33 -14.18 7.90
N MET A 87 -4.47 -13.79 8.46
CA MET A 87 -5.60 -13.20 7.74
C MET A 87 -5.77 -11.73 8.13
N GLY A 88 -6.12 -10.89 7.16
CA GLY A 88 -6.59 -9.54 7.39
C GLY A 88 -8.02 -9.53 7.93
N GLU A 89 -8.39 -8.49 8.67
CA GLU A 89 -9.72 -8.32 9.28
C GLU A 89 -10.88 -8.30 8.23
N ARG A 90 -10.56 -8.07 6.95
CA ARG A 90 -11.54 -7.99 5.85
C ARG A 90 -11.35 -9.05 4.76
N ASP A 91 -10.48 -10.04 4.99
CA ASP A 91 -10.21 -11.07 4.00
C ASP A 91 -11.45 -11.98 3.84
N ARG A 92 -11.89 -12.17 2.59
CA ARG A 92 -12.97 -13.12 2.26
C ARG A 92 -12.45 -14.49 1.85
N PHE A 93 -11.20 -14.56 1.43
CA PHE A 93 -10.51 -15.78 1.02
C PHE A 93 -9.09 -15.75 1.57
N CYS A 94 -8.54 -16.91 1.92
CA CYS A 94 -7.15 -17.03 2.30
C CYS A 94 -6.24 -16.86 1.07
N ALA A 95 -5.30 -15.92 1.14
CA ALA A 95 -4.33 -15.69 0.05
C ALA A 95 -3.36 -16.86 -0.18
N GLU A 96 -3.15 -17.72 0.82
CA GLU A 96 -2.21 -18.85 0.75
C GLU A 96 -2.88 -20.14 0.26
N CYS A 97 -4.08 -20.47 0.77
CA CYS A 97 -4.73 -21.76 0.45
C CYS A 97 -6.04 -21.62 -0.33
N GLY A 98 -6.53 -20.41 -0.59
CA GLY A 98 -7.77 -20.17 -1.34
C GLY A 98 -9.07 -20.48 -0.59
N ARG A 99 -9.01 -20.95 0.66
CA ARG A 99 -10.22 -21.24 1.45
C ARG A 99 -11.04 -19.98 1.69
N GLU A 100 -12.36 -20.10 1.49
CA GLU A 100 -13.34 -19.09 1.90
C GLU A 100 -13.33 -18.88 3.42
N LEU A 101 -13.22 -17.62 3.82
CA LEU A 101 -13.24 -17.18 5.20
C LEU A 101 -14.64 -16.63 5.48
N ALA A 102 -15.30 -17.13 6.53
CA ALA A 102 -16.63 -16.64 6.89
C ALA A 102 -16.57 -15.11 7.10
N PRO A 103 -17.47 -14.33 6.46
CA PRO A 103 -17.48 -12.89 6.66
C PRO A 103 -17.67 -12.58 8.15
N ALA A 104 -17.02 -11.52 8.65
CA ALA A 104 -17.32 -10.93 9.96
C ALA A 104 -18.73 -10.31 9.90
N THR A 105 -19.77 -11.15 9.85
CA THR A 105 -21.15 -10.71 9.85
C THR A 105 -21.50 -10.18 11.23
N ARG A 106 -21.93 -8.92 11.30
CA ARG A 106 -22.85 -8.48 12.36
C ARG A 106 -24.14 -9.30 12.19
N ALA A 107 -24.19 -10.46 12.84
CA ALA A 107 -25.38 -11.30 13.00
C ALA A 107 -26.36 -10.67 14.01
N PHE A 108 -26.65 -9.38 13.87
CA PHE A 108 -27.54 -8.69 14.81
C PHE A 108 -29.03 -9.01 14.55
N TRP A 109 -29.38 -9.47 13.35
CA TRP A 109 -30.78 -9.69 12.94
C TRP A 109 -31.27 -11.14 13.03
N LEU A 110 -30.47 -12.08 13.55
CA LEU A 110 -30.85 -13.49 13.65
C LEU A 110 -31.40 -13.91 15.04
N THR A 111 -31.48 -13.00 16.01
CA THR A 111 -31.89 -13.32 17.40
C THR A 111 -32.98 -12.43 18.00
N ARG A 112 -33.58 -11.53 17.24
CA ARG A 112 -34.86 -10.89 17.62
C ARG A 112 -35.93 -11.31 16.62
N GLY A 113 -36.68 -12.34 17.01
CA GLY A 113 -37.87 -12.84 16.32
C GLY A 113 -39.06 -11.91 16.41
#